data_AF-A0A535SV70-F1
#
_entry.id   AF-A0A535SV70-F1
#
_cell.length_a   1.000
_cell.length_b   1.000
_cell.length_c   1.000
_cell.angle_alpha   90.00
_cell.angle_beta   90.00
_cell.angle_gamma   90.00
#
_symmetry.space_group_name_H-M   'P 1'
#
loop_
_entity.id
_entity.type
_entity.pdbx_description
1 polymer ?
#
loop_
_entity_poly.entity_id
_entity_poly.type
_entity_poly.pdbx_seq_one_letter_code
_entity_poly.pdbx_strand_id
1 'polypeptide(L)'
;MNTQTKRSRTVTWADPFEILKAAAGRSGLDVLRDVFENRLPPPPIAVTMGFTGVHVEEGRAVFEGEPAEYLYNPIGVVHGGFAMALLDSAMGCAVHSTLAAGDRYTTLEVKTN
;
A
#
# COMPACT_ATOMS: atom_id res chain seq x y z
N MET A 1 -38.12 5.22 16.99
CA MET A 1 -36.76 5.82 17.01
C MET A 1 -35.80 4.77 16.52
N ASN A 2 -35.22 4.95 15.33
CA ASN A 2 -34.31 3.99 14.74
C ASN A 2 -32.96 4.16 15.43
N THR A 3 -32.59 3.25 16.33
CA THR A 3 -31.23 3.21 16.89
C THR A 3 -30.30 2.79 15.78
N GLN A 4 -29.79 3.76 15.03
CA GLN A 4 -28.78 3.54 14.02
C GLN A 4 -27.55 2.95 14.73
N THR A 5 -27.32 1.65 14.55
CA THR A 5 -26.17 0.95 15.11
C THR A 5 -24.91 1.65 14.60
N LYS A 6 -24.14 2.28 15.48
CA LYS A 6 -22.87 2.91 15.12
C LYS A 6 -21.96 1.82 14.55
N ARG A 7 -21.44 2.02 13.34
CA ARG A 7 -20.46 1.13 12.71
C ARG A 7 -19.06 1.62 13.06
N SER A 8 -18.16 0.71 13.41
CA SER A 8 -16.78 1.03 13.78
C SER A 8 -15.82 -0.03 13.24
N ARG A 9 -14.56 0.37 13.07
CA ARG A 9 -13.44 -0.52 12.73
C ARG A 9 -12.24 -0.13 13.58
N THR A 10 -11.52 -1.14 14.07
CA THR A 10 -10.22 -0.99 14.72
C THR A 10 -9.14 -1.54 13.79
N VAL A 11 -8.03 -0.82 13.66
CA VAL A 11 -6.88 -1.23 12.85
C VAL A 11 -5.63 -1.22 13.72
N THR A 12 -4.81 -2.25 13.60
CA THR A 12 -3.49 -2.36 14.24
C THR A 12 -2.44 -2.51 13.15
N TRP A 13 -1.24 -1.96 13.38
CA TRP A 13 -0.12 -2.04 12.44
C TRP A 13 1.19 -2.27 13.20
N ALA A 14 2.21 -2.77 12.49
CA ALA A 14 3.56 -2.95 13.02
C ALA A 14 4.34 -1.61 13.02
N ASP A 15 5.54 -1.57 13.61
CA ASP A 15 6.40 -0.37 13.56
C ASP A 15 6.67 0.04 12.08
N PRO A 16 6.26 1.24 11.64
CA PRO A 16 6.42 1.67 10.25
C PRO A 16 7.89 1.79 9.81
N PHE A 17 8.83 1.84 10.74
CA PHE A 17 10.25 1.95 10.43
C PHE A 17 10.95 0.61 10.21
N GLU A 18 10.28 -0.54 10.40
CA GLU A 18 10.90 -1.86 10.19
C GLU A 18 11.37 -2.08 8.74
N ILE A 19 10.56 -1.68 7.76
CA ILE A 19 10.95 -1.75 6.34
C ILE A 19 12.20 -0.89 6.07
N LEU A 20 12.22 0.34 6.62
CA LEU A 20 13.35 1.25 6.46
C LEU A 20 14.62 0.70 7.10
N LYS A 21 14.53 0.16 8.32
CA LYS A 21 15.67 -0.49 9.01
C LYS A 21 16.19 -1.68 8.20
N ALA A 22 15.28 -2.49 7.66
CA ALA A 22 15.61 -3.67 6.89
C ALA A 22 16.19 -3.36 5.50
N ALA A 23 16.02 -2.15 4.96
CA ALA A 23 16.46 -1.77 3.62
C ALA A 23 17.96 -1.46 3.49
N ALA A 24 18.69 -1.33 4.60
CA ALA A 24 20.11 -0.98 4.57
C ALA A 24 20.95 -1.99 3.75
N GLY A 25 21.61 -1.50 2.70
CA GLY A 25 22.47 -2.31 1.84
C GLY A 25 21.75 -3.27 0.88
N ARG A 26 20.42 -3.14 0.72
CA ARG A 26 19.61 -4.02 -0.13
C ARG A 26 19.03 -3.26 -1.32
N SER A 27 18.82 -3.97 -2.43
CA SER A 27 18.07 -3.43 -3.56
C SER A 27 16.60 -3.20 -3.18
N GLY A 28 15.91 -2.33 -3.93
CA GLY A 28 14.49 -2.12 -3.71
C GLY A 28 13.67 -3.39 -3.95
N LEU A 29 14.03 -4.20 -4.96
CA LEU A 29 13.37 -5.48 -5.24
C LEU A 29 13.48 -6.46 -4.07
N ASP A 30 14.65 -6.57 -3.43
CA ASP A 30 14.83 -7.48 -2.30
C ASP A 30 13.94 -7.09 -1.12
N VAL A 31 13.83 -5.80 -0.84
CA VAL A 31 12.96 -5.28 0.23
C VAL A 31 11.50 -5.54 -0.09
N LEU A 32 11.07 -5.25 -1.33
CA LEU A 32 9.67 -5.46 -1.75
C LEU A 32 9.28 -6.94 -1.73
N ARG A 33 10.16 -7.85 -2.16
CA ARG A 33 9.92 -9.30 -2.07
C ARG A 33 9.62 -9.72 -0.64
N ASP A 34 10.41 -9.26 0.33
CA ASP A 34 10.16 -9.59 1.73
C ASP A 34 8.84 -9.02 2.24
N VAL A 35 8.45 -7.81 1.83
CA VAL A 35 7.15 -7.23 2.21
C VAL A 35 6.00 -8.04 1.59
N PHE A 36 6.09 -8.37 0.30
CA PHE A 36 5.02 -9.06 -0.44
C PHE A 36 4.88 -10.53 -0.02
N GLU A 37 5.99 -11.16 0.40
CA GLU A 37 6.03 -12.52 0.93
C GLU A 37 5.83 -12.56 2.46
N ASN A 38 5.42 -11.43 3.06
CA ASN A 38 5.13 -11.27 4.50
C ASN A 38 6.29 -11.63 5.45
N ARG A 39 7.54 -11.55 4.98
CA ARG A 39 8.74 -11.61 5.84
C ARG A 39 9.02 -10.29 6.54
N LEU A 40 8.62 -9.18 5.92
CA LEU A 40 8.55 -7.85 6.53
C LEU A 40 7.09 -7.41 6.64
N PRO A 41 6.73 -6.59 7.65
CA PRO A 41 5.37 -6.12 7.79
C PRO A 41 4.96 -5.24 6.61
N PRO A 42 3.67 -5.23 6.22
CA PRO A 42 3.17 -4.28 5.24
C PRO A 42 3.18 -2.85 5.81
N PRO A 43 3.26 -1.82 4.96
CA PRO A 43 3.17 -0.43 5.42
C PRO A 43 1.78 -0.16 6.02
N PRO A 44 1.65 0.69 7.06
CA PRO A 44 0.36 0.90 7.75
C PRO A 44 -0.79 1.37 6.86
N ILE A 45 -0.50 2.09 5.77
CA ILE A 45 -1.52 2.52 4.79
C ILE A 45 -2.21 1.33 4.12
N ALA A 46 -1.48 0.25 3.82
CA ALA A 46 -2.01 -0.96 3.22
C ALA A 46 -3.01 -1.64 4.16
N VAL A 47 -2.67 -1.74 5.45
CA VAL A 47 -3.56 -2.28 6.48
C VAL A 47 -4.79 -1.38 6.71
N THR A 48 -4.57 -0.07 6.74
CA THR A 48 -5.62 0.93 6.95
C THR A 48 -6.64 0.92 5.81
N MET A 49 -6.18 0.78 4.57
CA MET A 49 -7.04 0.85 3.39
C MET A 49 -7.47 -0.52 2.87
N GLY A 50 -6.94 -1.63 3.39
CA GLY A 50 -7.35 -2.98 2.99
C GLY A 50 -6.82 -3.37 1.61
N PHE A 51 -5.57 -3.04 1.30
CA PHE A 51 -4.89 -3.52 0.10
C PHE A 51 -3.56 -4.21 0.44
N THR A 52 -3.07 -5.07 -0.45
CA THR A 52 -1.81 -5.79 -0.28
C THR A 52 -1.10 -5.97 -1.61
N GLY A 53 0.24 -6.07 -1.57
CA GLY A 53 1.03 -6.53 -2.71
C GLY A 53 0.92 -8.04 -2.85
N VAL A 54 0.73 -8.54 -4.07
CA VAL A 54 0.57 -9.98 -4.34
C VAL A 54 1.65 -10.53 -5.27
N HIS A 55 2.32 -9.66 -6.04
CA HIS A 55 3.44 -10.06 -6.89
C HIS A 55 4.37 -8.88 -7.16
N VAL A 56 5.68 -9.13 -7.16
CA VAL A 56 6.70 -8.16 -7.55
C VAL A 56 7.82 -8.81 -8.34
N GLU A 57 8.19 -8.16 -9.44
CA GLU A 57 9.37 -8.44 -10.25
C GLU A 57 9.99 -7.10 -10.66
N GLU A 58 11.17 -7.11 -11.28
CA GLU A 58 11.82 -5.88 -11.71
C GLU A 58 10.95 -5.12 -12.71
N GLY A 59 10.60 -3.87 -12.38
CA GLY A 59 9.75 -2.99 -13.17
C GLY A 59 8.24 -3.27 -13.07
N ARG A 60 7.80 -4.20 -12.19
CA ARG A 60 6.38 -4.55 -12.06
C ARG A 60 5.99 -4.90 -10.63
N ALA A 61 4.90 -4.31 -10.18
CA ALA A 61 4.24 -4.69 -8.93
C ALA A 61 2.73 -4.86 -9.15
N VAL A 62 2.14 -5.89 -8.54
CA VAL A 62 0.71 -6.19 -8.58
C VAL A 62 0.16 -6.08 -7.18
N PHE A 63 -0.96 -5.37 -7.05
CA PHE A 63 -1.68 -5.16 -5.81
C PHE A 63 -3.13 -5.62 -5.95
N GLU A 64 -3.68 -6.12 -4.86
CA GLU A 64 -5.10 -6.43 -4.70
C GLU A 64 -5.66 -5.61 -3.53
N GLY A 65 -6.95 -5.27 -3.61
CA GLY A 65 -7.62 -4.49 -2.57
C GLY A 65 -9.05 -4.94 -2.37
N GLU A 66 -9.46 -5.02 -1.11
CA GLU A 66 -10.82 -5.37 -0.68
C GLU A 66 -11.44 -4.18 0.05
N PRO A 67 -11.89 -3.15 -0.70
CA PRO A 67 -12.48 -1.97 -0.08
C PRO A 67 -13.86 -2.30 0.50
N ALA A 68 -14.16 -1.74 1.68
CA ALA A 68 -15.47 -1.84 2.30
C ALA A 68 -16.08 -0.46 2.57
N GLU A 69 -17.25 -0.44 3.21
CA GLU A 69 -18.07 0.78 3.40
C GLU A 69 -17.33 1.98 4.04
N TYR A 70 -16.28 1.74 4.82
CA TYR A 70 -15.46 2.80 5.43
C TYR A 70 -14.59 3.55 4.41
N LEU A 71 -14.56 3.12 3.15
CA LEU A 71 -13.87 3.75 2.02
C LEU A 71 -14.84 4.27 0.95
N TYR A 72 -16.14 4.26 1.23
CA TYR A 72 -17.12 4.74 0.27
C TYR A 72 -17.17 6.26 0.25
N ASN A 73 -17.48 6.81 -0.92
CA ASN A 73 -17.81 8.22 -1.11
C ASN A 73 -19.30 8.47 -0.76
N PRO A 74 -19.77 9.73 -0.79
CA PRO A 74 -21.15 10.07 -0.43
C PRO A 74 -22.26 9.42 -1.29
N ILE A 75 -21.92 8.88 -2.47
CA ILE A 75 -22.89 8.17 -3.35
C ILE A 75 -22.88 6.65 -3.13
N GLY A 76 -22.11 6.16 -2.14
CA GLY A 76 -22.15 4.76 -1.71
C GLY A 76 -21.30 3.80 -2.54
N VAL A 77 -20.31 4.30 -3.28
CA VAL A 77 -19.32 3.48 -4.01
C VAL A 77 -17.91 3.75 -3.49
N VAL A 78 -16.96 2.86 -3.79
CA VAL A 78 -15.56 3.02 -3.42
C VAL A 78 -15.03 4.38 -3.89
N HIS A 79 -14.45 5.15 -2.96
CA HIS A 79 -13.93 6.49 -3.24
C HIS A 79 -12.76 6.41 -4.21
N GLY A 80 -12.70 7.32 -5.20
CA GLY A 80 -11.60 7.35 -6.19
C GLY A 80 -10.22 7.47 -5.54
N GLY A 81 -10.12 8.15 -4.39
CA GLY A 81 -8.91 8.21 -3.56
C GLY A 81 -8.38 6.85 -3.08
N PHE A 82 -9.23 5.84 -2.89
CA PHE A 82 -8.75 4.47 -2.62
C PHE A 82 -8.05 3.89 -3.84
N ALA A 83 -8.66 4.00 -5.02
CA ALA A 83 -8.06 3.55 -6.27
C ALA A 83 -6.74 4.31 -6.55
N MET A 84 -6.69 5.62 -6.29
CA MET A 84 -5.47 6.42 -6.41
C MET A 84 -4.34 5.94 -5.49
N ALA A 85 -4.63 5.66 -4.23
CA ALA A 85 -3.62 5.17 -3.29
C ALA A 85 -3.08 3.79 -3.70
N LEU A 86 -3.96 2.91 -4.19
CA LEU A 86 -3.57 1.59 -4.70
C LEU A 86 -2.72 1.71 -5.98
N LEU A 87 -3.10 2.59 -6.91
CA LEU A 87 -2.34 2.88 -8.13
C LEU A 87 -0.97 3.50 -7.83
N ASP A 88 -0.90 4.48 -6.93
CA ASP A 88 0.36 5.08 -6.49
C ASP A 88 1.27 4.04 -5.83
N SER A 89 0.70 3.14 -5.00
CA SER A 89 1.46 2.03 -4.40
C SER A 89 2.02 1.08 -5.47
N ALA A 90 1.22 0.71 -6.46
CA ALA A 90 1.64 -0.17 -7.55
C ALA A 90 2.74 0.47 -8.42
N MET A 91 2.55 1.71 -8.86
CA MET A 91 3.52 2.43 -9.69
C MET A 91 4.81 2.73 -8.91
N GLY A 92 4.68 3.17 -7.66
CA GLY A 92 5.80 3.42 -6.77
C GLY A 92 6.62 2.15 -6.52
N CYS A 93 5.98 1.02 -6.24
CA CYS A 93 6.70 -0.25 -6.04
C CYS A 93 7.32 -0.78 -7.33
N ALA A 94 6.69 -0.57 -8.50
CA ALA A 94 7.29 -0.89 -9.79
C ALA A 94 8.59 -0.10 -10.01
N VAL A 95 8.61 1.20 -9.72
CA VAL A 95 9.85 2.01 -9.77
C VAL A 95 10.86 1.56 -8.70
N HIS A 96 10.41 1.36 -7.46
CA HIS A 96 11.30 0.95 -6.37
C HIS A 96 11.98 -0.40 -6.66
N SER A 97 11.29 -1.33 -7.33
CA SER A 97 11.86 -2.61 -7.71
C SER A 97 13.09 -2.51 -8.64
N THR A 98 13.31 -1.38 -9.32
CA THR A 98 14.47 -1.17 -10.20
C THR A 98 15.62 -0.45 -9.51
N LEU A 99 15.48 -0.07 -8.23
CA LEU A 99 16.47 0.73 -7.51
C LEU A 99 17.59 -0.11 -6.91
N ALA A 100 18.82 0.38 -7.03
CA ALA A 100 19.97 -0.21 -6.36
C ALA A 100 19.97 0.14 -4.85
N ALA A 101 20.84 -0.54 -4.10
CA ALA A 101 20.98 -0.25 -2.68
C ALA A 101 21.43 1.19 -2.43
N GLY A 102 20.67 1.92 -1.61
CA GLY A 102 20.94 3.31 -1.23
C GLY A 102 20.27 4.36 -2.12
N ASP A 103 19.71 3.97 -3.26
CA ASP A 103 18.90 4.86 -4.10
C ASP A 103 17.61 5.29 -3.39
N ARG A 104 17.08 6.44 -3.76
CA ARG A 104 15.86 7.02 -3.19
C ARG A 104 15.01 7.63 -4.28
N TYR A 105 13.70 7.58 -4.09
CA TYR A 105 12.72 8.20 -4.96
C TYR A 105 11.54 8.70 -4.14
N THR A 106 10.70 9.53 -4.76
CA THR A 106 9.41 9.94 -4.23
C THR A 106 8.46 10.18 -5.39
N THR A 107 7.17 9.94 -5.18
CA THR A 107 6.13 10.38 -6.11
C THR A 107 6.08 11.90 -6.12
N LEU A 108 6.17 12.52 -7.31
CA LEU A 108 5.99 13.97 -7.50
C LEU A 108 4.58 14.31 -8.00
N GLU A 109 4.00 13.45 -8.83
CA GLU A 109 2.68 13.63 -9.44
C GLU A 109 2.00 12.27 -9.64
N VAL A 110 0.67 12.25 -9.48
CA VAL A 110 -0.19 11.16 -9.92
C VAL A 110 -1.41 11.76 -10.60
N LYS A 111 -1.82 11.20 -11.75
CA LYS A 111 -2.98 11.65 -12.51
C LYS A 111 -3.87 10.47 -12.90
N THR A 112 -5.18 10.65 -12.76
CA THR A 112 -6.22 9.80 -13.39
C THR A 112 -7.06 10.60 -14.37
N ASN A 113 -7.84 9.89 -15.20
CA ASN A 113 -8.73 10.49 -16.19
C ASN A 113 -10.19 10.41 -15.73
#